data_AF-A0A3M1R262-F1
#
_entry.id   AF-A0A3M1R262-F1
#
_cell.length_a   1.000
_cell.length_b   1.000
_cell.length_c   1.000
_cell.angle_alpha   90.00
_cell.angle_beta   90.00
_cell.angle_gamma   90.00
#
_symmetry.space_group_name_H-M   'P 1'
#
loop_
_entity.id
_entity.type
_entity.pdbx_description
1 polymer ?
#
loop_
_entity_poly.entity_id
_entity_poly.type
_entity_poly.pdbx_seq_one_letter_code
_entity_poly.pdbx_strand_id
1 'polypeptide(L)'
;MGQALGAGRRRRAWRAFAVGVAAHAGVLWSVGLVFAVFRESIVAAFAEDPEVIRIGSELLLYQAGVFGFWGIFFVVFRCLQAAGDVLVPMLASLGTSIGITLPLGGAVALGHGLGPTGLFVASLAGAGAVTATTGLWFATGRWTRRAARRDGARGGAPPAR
;
A
#
# COMPACT_ATOMS: atom_id res chain seq x y z
N MET A 1 12.38 -6.45 -10.13
CA MET A 1 11.35 -6.62 -11.19
C MET A 1 11.80 -6.14 -12.56
N GLY A 2 12.10 -4.85 -12.75
CA GLY A 2 12.38 -4.27 -14.07
C GLY A 2 13.42 -5.02 -14.90
N GLN A 3 14.56 -5.38 -14.29
CA GLN A 3 15.62 -6.15 -14.95
C GLN A 3 15.19 -7.56 -15.42
N ALA A 4 14.29 -8.23 -14.68
CA ALA A 4 13.79 -9.55 -15.07
C ALA A 4 12.74 -9.46 -16.18
N LEU A 5 11.96 -8.38 -16.21
CA LEU A 5 10.95 -8.11 -17.22
C LEU A 5 11.57 -7.71 -18.56
N GLY A 6 12.57 -6.83 -18.56
CA GLY A 6 13.30 -6.45 -19.78
C GLY A 6 14.08 -7.63 -20.40
N ALA A 7 14.42 -8.64 -19.60
CA ALA A 7 15.05 -9.88 -20.08
C ALA A 7 14.03 -10.98 -20.47
N GLY A 8 12.72 -10.69 -20.55
CA GLY A 8 11.68 -11.65 -20.88
C GLY A 8 11.40 -12.74 -19.83
N ARG A 9 12.07 -12.70 -18.66
CA ARG A 9 12.01 -13.74 -17.62
C ARG A 9 10.85 -13.53 -16.65
N ARG A 10 9.60 -13.67 -17.13
CA ARG A 10 8.37 -13.48 -16.34
C ARG A 10 8.33 -14.31 -15.05
N ARG A 11 8.78 -15.57 -15.08
CA ARG A 11 8.84 -16.43 -13.88
C ARG A 11 9.77 -15.88 -12.79
N ARG A 12 10.90 -15.27 -13.17
CA ARG A 12 11.84 -14.66 -12.23
C ARG A 12 11.29 -13.35 -11.67
N ALA A 13 10.52 -12.60 -12.46
CA ALA A 13 9.78 -11.44 -11.97
C ALA A 13 8.80 -11.83 -10.85
N TRP A 14 7.94 -12.83 -11.08
CA TRP A 14 7.01 -13.31 -10.04
C TRP A 14 7.69 -13.85 -8.78
N ARG A 15 8.83 -14.53 -8.89
CA ARG A 15 9.61 -14.93 -7.70
C ARG A 15 10.14 -13.73 -6.93
N ALA A 16 10.66 -12.72 -7.63
CA ALA A 16 11.09 -11.48 -6.99
C ALA A 16 9.94 -10.71 -6.33
N PHE A 17 8.71 -10.79 -6.88
CA PHE A 17 7.51 -10.27 -6.22
C PHE A 17 7.30 -10.96 -4.89
N ALA A 18 7.20 -12.29 -4.91
CA ALA A 18 6.84 -13.08 -3.74
C ALA A 18 7.86 -12.89 -2.60
N VAL A 19 9.15 -12.88 -2.93
CA VAL A 19 10.21 -12.58 -1.95
C VAL A 19 10.11 -11.16 -1.42
N GLY A 20 9.84 -10.18 -2.30
CA GLY A 20 9.64 -8.80 -1.88
C GLY A 20 8.45 -8.62 -0.94
N VAL A 21 7.31 -9.26 -1.25
CA VAL A 21 6.11 -9.26 -0.39
C VAL A 21 6.42 -9.93 0.93
N ALA A 22 7.02 -11.12 0.93
CA ALA A 22 7.34 -11.85 2.17
C ALA A 22 8.27 -11.03 3.08
N ALA A 23 9.31 -10.42 2.52
CA ALA A 23 10.24 -9.59 3.29
C ALA A 23 9.55 -8.33 3.84
N HIS A 24 8.79 -7.61 3.00
CA HIS A 24 8.20 -6.34 3.41
C HIS A 24 7.00 -6.51 4.35
N ALA A 25 6.13 -7.48 4.06
CA ALA A 25 5.04 -7.85 4.96
C ALA A 25 5.59 -8.42 6.28
N GLY A 26 6.63 -9.25 6.24
CA GLY A 26 7.26 -9.78 7.46
C GLY A 26 7.73 -8.67 8.40
N VAL A 27 8.40 -7.63 7.87
CA VAL A 27 8.83 -6.47 8.67
C VAL A 27 7.63 -5.68 9.19
N LEU A 28 6.70 -5.29 8.32
CA LEU A 28 5.58 -4.43 8.71
C LEU A 28 4.58 -5.13 9.65
N TRP A 29 4.36 -6.42 9.50
CA TRP A 29 3.52 -7.20 10.42
C TRP A 29 4.20 -7.38 11.76
N SER A 30 5.53 -7.56 11.79
CA SER A 30 6.28 -7.62 13.06
C SER A 30 6.19 -6.30 13.82
N VAL A 31 6.36 -5.17 13.11
CA VAL A 31 6.20 -3.82 13.69
C VAL A 31 4.76 -3.59 14.13
N GLY A 32 3.77 -3.96 13.31
CA GLY A 32 2.37 -3.87 13.66
C GLY A 32 2.01 -4.69 14.90
N LEU A 33 2.59 -5.88 15.07
CA LEU A 33 2.41 -6.71 16.25
C LEU A 33 3.00 -6.03 17.49
N VAL A 34 4.21 -5.48 17.40
CA VAL A 34 4.82 -4.71 18.50
C VAL A 34 3.92 -3.54 18.89
N PHE A 35 3.39 -2.80 17.92
CA PHE A 35 2.49 -1.69 18.21
C PHE A 35 1.17 -2.15 18.82
N ALA A 36 0.59 -3.25 18.35
CA ALA A 36 -0.65 -3.77 18.90
C ALA A 36 -0.51 -4.25 20.36
N VAL A 37 0.63 -4.88 20.69
CA VAL A 37 0.91 -5.42 22.03
C VAL A 37 1.37 -4.33 23.00
N PHE A 38 2.27 -3.43 22.57
CA PHE A 38 2.88 -2.41 23.43
C PHE A 38 2.25 -1.02 23.27
N ARG A 39 1.07 -0.90 22.67
CA ARG A 39 0.39 0.38 22.39
C ARG A 39 0.35 1.33 23.58
N GLU A 40 -0.06 0.86 24.75
CA GLU A 40 -0.22 1.68 25.95
C GLU A 40 1.14 2.14 26.48
N SER A 41 2.12 1.23 26.55
CA SER A 41 3.48 1.56 26.98
C SER A 41 4.18 2.54 26.05
N ILE A 42 3.97 2.39 24.73
CA ILE A 42 4.54 3.31 23.73
C ILE A 42 3.96 4.71 23.91
N VAL A 43 2.64 4.84 24.06
CA VAL A 43 1.99 6.16 24.19
C VAL A 43 2.27 6.79 25.55
N ALA A 44 2.30 6.00 26.62
CA ALA A 44 2.64 6.44 27.97
C ALA A 44 4.08 6.98 28.08
N ALA A 45 4.97 6.61 27.15
CA ALA A 45 6.32 7.20 27.08
C ALA A 45 6.32 8.66 26.60
N PHE A 46 5.23 9.12 25.96
CA PHE A 46 5.12 10.48 25.40
C PHE A 46 4.08 11.35 26.10
N ALA A 47 3.12 10.74 26.81
CA ALA A 47 2.03 11.45 27.47
C ALA A 47 1.67 10.81 28.81
N GLU A 48 1.37 11.64 29.80
CA GLU A 48 0.92 11.21 31.13
C GLU A 48 -0.61 11.30 31.30
N ASP A 49 -1.29 12.05 30.43
CA ASP A 49 -2.75 12.20 30.46
C ASP A 49 -3.45 10.89 30.04
N PRO A 50 -4.29 10.29 30.91
CA PRO A 50 -5.02 9.06 30.61
C PRO A 50 -5.86 9.11 29.33
N GLU A 51 -6.45 10.27 28.98
CA GLU A 51 -7.28 10.38 27.79
C GLU A 51 -6.44 10.38 26.51
N VAL A 52 -5.25 10.99 26.55
CA VAL A 52 -4.27 10.94 25.45
C VAL A 52 -3.74 9.52 25.28
N ILE A 53 -3.45 8.81 26.38
CA ILE A 53 -3.01 7.41 26.34
C ILE A 53 -4.10 6.53 25.71
N ARG A 54 -5.37 6.73 26.07
CA ARG A 54 -6.50 5.98 25.52
C ARG A 54 -6.63 6.17 24.01
N ILE A 55 -6.68 7.42 23.54
CA ILE A 55 -6.84 7.74 22.11
C ILE A 55 -5.61 7.31 21.31
N GLY A 56 -4.40 7.55 21.83
CA GLY A 56 -3.16 7.16 21.16
C GLY A 56 -3.02 5.64 21.05
N SER A 57 -3.43 4.90 22.08
CA SER A 57 -3.37 3.44 22.08
C SER A 57 -4.35 2.84 21.07
N GLU A 58 -5.54 3.43 20.97
CA GLU A 58 -6.53 3.09 19.96
C GLU A 58 -5.98 3.36 18.54
N LEU A 59 -5.40 4.53 18.31
CA LEU A 59 -4.73 4.87 17.05
C LEU A 59 -3.67 3.82 16.66
N LEU A 60 -2.80 3.42 17.58
CA LEU A 60 -1.75 2.43 17.30
C LEU A 60 -2.33 1.07 16.91
N LEU A 61 -3.46 0.67 17.50
CA LEU A 61 -4.15 -0.57 17.13
C LEU A 61 -4.67 -0.51 15.69
N TYR A 62 -5.36 0.57 15.30
CA TYR A 62 -5.82 0.76 13.93
C TYR A 62 -4.65 0.83 12.94
N GLN A 63 -3.56 1.50 13.34
CA GLN A 63 -2.37 1.65 12.52
C GLN A 63 -1.64 0.30 12.31
N ALA A 64 -1.65 -0.59 13.30
CA ALA A 64 -1.17 -1.96 13.15
C ALA A 64 -1.96 -2.72 12.06
N GLY A 65 -3.29 -2.53 12.01
CA GLY A 65 -4.13 -3.05 10.92
C GLY A 65 -3.75 -2.49 9.54
N VAL A 66 -3.48 -1.18 9.47
CA VAL A 66 -3.03 -0.51 8.23
C VAL A 66 -1.69 -1.09 7.74
N PHE A 67 -0.73 -1.36 8.64
CA PHE A 67 0.54 -1.99 8.27
C PHE A 67 0.36 -3.37 7.64
N GLY A 68 -0.68 -4.10 8.04
CA GLY A 68 -1.13 -5.33 7.40
C GLY A 68 -1.28 -5.18 5.88
N PHE A 69 -2.03 -4.16 5.46
CA PHE A 69 -2.30 -3.84 4.06
C PHE A 69 -1.09 -3.23 3.36
N TRP A 70 -0.39 -2.31 4.03
CA TRP A 70 0.74 -1.57 3.46
C TRP A 70 1.92 -2.48 3.09
N GLY A 71 2.13 -3.57 3.82
CA GLY A 71 3.14 -4.59 3.48
C GLY A 71 3.00 -5.15 2.07
N ILE A 72 1.76 -5.31 1.60
CA ILE A 72 1.47 -5.81 0.25
C ILE A 72 1.43 -4.65 -0.74
N PHE A 73 0.73 -3.56 -0.38
CA PHE A 73 0.52 -2.41 -1.26
C PHE A 73 1.83 -1.82 -1.77
N PHE A 74 2.80 -1.54 -0.88
CA PHE A 74 4.05 -0.93 -1.31
C PHE A 74 4.84 -1.80 -2.27
N VAL A 75 4.84 -3.11 -2.08
CA VAL A 75 5.55 -4.00 -3.00
C VAL A 75 4.87 -4.02 -4.36
N VAL A 76 3.53 -4.14 -4.41
CA VAL A 76 2.76 -4.06 -5.66
C VAL A 76 3.00 -2.72 -6.36
N PHE A 77 2.92 -1.62 -5.61
CA PHE A 77 3.14 -0.26 -6.07
C PHE A 77 4.53 -0.11 -6.72
N ARG A 78 5.58 -0.54 -6.03
CA ARG A 78 6.96 -0.48 -6.54
C ARG A 78 7.16 -1.41 -7.74
N CYS A 79 6.47 -2.56 -7.78
CA CYS A 79 6.53 -3.47 -8.93
C CYS A 79 5.87 -2.87 -10.18
N LEU A 80 4.72 -2.22 -10.03
CA LEU A 80 4.04 -1.52 -11.12
C LEU A 80 4.89 -0.36 -11.66
N GLN A 81 5.48 0.45 -10.77
CA GLN A 81 6.41 1.50 -11.17
C GLN A 81 7.65 0.94 -11.90
N ALA A 82 8.22 -0.16 -11.40
CA ALA A 82 9.36 -0.82 -12.04
C ALA A 82 9.02 -1.47 -13.40
N ALA A 83 7.73 -1.71 -13.68
CA ALA A 83 7.23 -2.16 -14.98
C ALA A 83 6.87 -0.99 -15.91
N GLY A 84 6.99 0.26 -15.45
CA GLY A 84 6.64 1.47 -16.19
C GLY A 84 5.15 1.81 -16.18
N ASP A 85 4.35 1.15 -15.34
CA ASP A 85 2.92 1.42 -15.17
C ASP A 85 2.69 2.25 -13.89
N VAL A 86 2.96 3.56 -14.01
CA VAL A 86 2.83 4.52 -12.89
C VAL A 86 1.42 5.09 -12.74
N LEU A 87 0.64 5.11 -13.83
CA LEU A 87 -0.68 5.73 -13.85
C LEU A 87 -1.71 4.94 -13.05
N VAL A 88 -1.66 3.61 -13.13
CA VAL A 88 -2.63 2.76 -12.44
C VAL A 88 -2.53 2.88 -10.91
N PRO A 89 -1.36 2.71 -10.27
CA PRO A 89 -1.27 2.87 -8.83
C PRO A 89 -1.60 4.30 -8.38
N MET A 90 -1.28 5.31 -9.21
CA MET A 90 -1.59 6.71 -8.93
C MET A 90 -3.10 6.97 -8.94
N LEU A 91 -3.82 6.53 -9.99
CA LEU A 91 -5.26 6.68 -10.10
C LEU A 91 -6.02 5.86 -9.05
N ALA A 92 -5.54 4.65 -8.73
CA ALA A 92 -6.10 3.86 -7.63
C ALA A 92 -5.95 4.60 -6.30
N SER A 93 -4.76 5.10 -6.00
CA SER A 93 -4.51 5.88 -4.76
C SER A 93 -5.36 7.14 -4.70
N LEU A 94 -5.46 7.89 -5.81
CA LEU A 94 -6.25 9.11 -5.88
C LEU A 94 -7.76 8.82 -5.74
N GLY A 95 -8.26 7.81 -6.46
CA GLY A 95 -9.65 7.40 -6.42
C GLY A 95 -10.07 6.86 -5.06
N THR A 96 -9.22 6.08 -4.40
CA THR A 96 -9.46 5.63 -3.02
C THR A 96 -9.40 6.78 -2.04
N SER A 97 -8.42 7.68 -2.13
CA SER A 97 -8.32 8.82 -1.22
C SER A 97 -9.52 9.76 -1.35
N ILE A 98 -9.96 10.09 -2.57
CA ILE A 98 -11.10 10.98 -2.80
C ILE A 98 -12.44 10.29 -2.57
N GLY A 99 -12.58 9.02 -2.96
CA GLY A 99 -13.85 8.30 -2.91
C GLY A 99 -14.12 7.58 -1.60
N ILE A 100 -13.09 7.26 -0.82
CA ILE A 100 -13.22 6.45 0.41
C ILE A 100 -12.65 7.22 1.60
N THR A 101 -11.38 7.63 1.56
CA THR A 101 -10.73 8.22 2.74
C THR A 101 -11.32 9.59 3.11
N LEU A 102 -11.47 10.51 2.16
CA LEU A 102 -12.04 11.84 2.43
C LEU A 102 -13.53 11.79 2.82
N PRO A 103 -14.41 11.04 2.12
CA PRO A 103 -15.83 10.99 2.45
C PRO A 103 -16.09 10.24 3.74
N LEU A 104 -15.40 9.10 4.00
CA LEU A 104 -15.53 8.41 5.29
C LEU A 104 -14.94 9.23 6.42
N GLY A 105 -13.79 9.88 6.21
CA GLY A 105 -13.19 10.77 7.20
C GLY A 105 -14.15 11.89 7.58
N GLY A 106 -14.73 12.59 6.60
CA GLY A 106 -15.71 13.64 6.85
C GLY A 106 -17.01 13.12 7.45
N ALA A 107 -17.63 12.10 6.86
CA ALA A 107 -18.94 11.60 7.27
C ALA A 107 -18.92 10.93 8.65
N VAL A 108 -17.89 10.12 8.93
CA VAL A 108 -17.80 9.37 10.19
C VAL A 108 -17.25 10.24 11.32
N ALA A 109 -16.27 11.13 11.05
CA ALA A 109 -15.74 12.02 12.08
C ALA A 109 -16.69 13.19 12.40
N LEU A 110 -17.39 13.76 11.42
CA LEU A 110 -18.26 14.92 11.63
C LEU A 110 -19.74 14.55 11.85
N GLY A 111 -20.23 13.44 11.27
CA GLY A 111 -21.65 13.10 11.27
C GLY A 111 -22.13 12.22 12.44
N HIS A 112 -21.26 11.37 12.99
CA HIS A 112 -21.66 10.37 14.00
C HIS A 112 -21.12 10.62 15.41
N GLY A 113 -20.39 11.72 15.65
CA GLY A 113 -19.81 12.01 16.97
C GLY A 113 -18.77 10.99 17.45
N LEU A 114 -18.26 10.14 16.55
CA LEU A 114 -17.25 9.10 16.82
C LEU A 114 -15.85 9.66 17.08
N GLY A 115 -15.68 10.98 17.10
CA GLY A 115 -14.43 11.65 17.43
C GLY A 115 -13.24 11.16 16.58
N PRO A 116 -12.05 10.98 17.17
CA PRO A 116 -10.84 10.52 16.47
C PRO A 116 -10.98 9.13 15.82
N THR A 117 -11.80 8.24 16.40
CA THR A 117 -11.97 6.85 15.93
C THR A 117 -12.50 6.80 14.49
N GLY A 118 -13.37 7.75 14.10
CA GLY A 118 -13.87 7.85 12.74
C GLY A 118 -12.77 8.02 11.70
N LEU A 119 -11.72 8.79 12.03
CA LEU A 119 -10.56 8.99 11.17
C LEU A 119 -9.70 7.72 11.06
N PHE A 120 -9.60 6.96 12.14
CA PHE A 120 -8.82 5.71 12.17
C PHE A 120 -9.48 4.63 11.32
N VAL A 121 -10.81 4.51 11.41
CA VAL A 121 -11.60 3.61 10.55
C VAL A 121 -11.50 4.01 9.08
N ALA A 122 -11.60 5.30 8.77
CA ALA A 122 -11.43 5.80 7.40
C ALA A 122 -10.05 5.46 6.83
N SER A 123 -9.00 5.58 7.65
CA SER A 123 -7.62 5.23 7.28
C SER A 123 -7.47 3.73 7.01
N LEU A 124 -8.04 2.87 7.86
CA LEU A 124 -8.02 1.43 7.68
C LEU A 124 -8.78 1.00 6.42
N ALA A 125 -9.98 1.55 6.21
CA ALA A 125 -10.79 1.28 5.02
C ALA A 125 -10.09 1.75 3.73
N GLY A 126 -9.51 2.95 3.75
CA GLY A 126 -8.73 3.48 2.63
C GLY A 126 -7.52 2.62 2.30
N ALA A 127 -6.76 2.21 3.32
CA ALA A 127 -5.61 1.31 3.14
C ALA A 127 -6.03 -0.05 2.55
N GLY A 128 -7.13 -0.63 3.03
CA GLY A 128 -7.67 -1.87 2.48
C GLY A 128 -8.10 -1.72 1.01
N ALA A 129 -8.86 -0.66 0.70
CA ALA A 129 -9.40 -0.44 -0.64
C ALA A 129 -8.31 -0.14 -1.68
N VAL A 130 -7.30 0.66 -1.36
CA VAL A 130 -6.21 0.97 -2.30
C VAL A 130 -5.35 -0.27 -2.56
N THR A 131 -5.12 -1.08 -1.52
CA THR A 131 -4.39 -2.35 -1.62
C THR A 131 -5.15 -3.35 -2.48
N ALA A 132 -6.46 -3.48 -2.26
CA ALA A 132 -7.32 -4.37 -3.04
C ALA A 132 -7.38 -3.95 -4.51
N THR A 133 -7.68 -2.68 -4.81
CA THR A 133 -7.79 -2.18 -6.19
C THR A 133 -6.47 -2.33 -6.96
N THR A 134 -5.35 -1.91 -6.35
CA THR A 134 -4.02 -2.01 -6.97
C THR A 134 -3.57 -3.47 -7.10
N GLY A 135 -3.83 -4.30 -6.09
CA GLY A 135 -3.53 -5.73 -6.08
C GLY A 135 -4.32 -6.52 -7.13
N LEU A 136 -5.62 -6.26 -7.26
CA LEU A 136 -6.48 -6.85 -8.28
C LEU A 136 -5.98 -6.48 -9.68
N TRP A 137 -5.62 -5.21 -9.91
CA TRP A 137 -5.03 -4.82 -11.19
C TRP A 137 -3.71 -5.55 -11.47
N PHE A 138 -2.84 -5.65 -10.46
CA PHE A 138 -1.57 -6.37 -10.58
C PHE A 138 -1.78 -7.85 -10.92
N ALA A 139 -2.81 -8.49 -10.33
CA ALA A 139 -3.17 -9.88 -10.62
C ALA A 139 -3.64 -10.09 -12.07
N THR A 140 -4.23 -9.09 -12.73
CA THR A 140 -4.64 -9.21 -14.15
C THR A 140 -3.47 -9.41 -15.12
N GLY A 141 -2.23 -9.17 -14.69
CA GLY A 141 -1.03 -9.34 -15.52
C GLY A 141 -0.95 -8.38 -16.72
N ARG A 142 -1.91 -7.48 -16.91
CA ARG A 142 -1.98 -6.53 -18.04
C ARG A 142 -0.76 -5.59 -18.09
N TRP A 143 -0.15 -5.33 -16.94
CA TRP A 143 1.11 -4.60 -16.81
C TRP A 143 2.27 -5.25 -17.60
N THR A 144 2.30 -6.58 -17.75
CA THR A 144 3.35 -7.26 -18.54
C THR A 144 3.25 -6.99 -20.05
N ARG A 145 2.05 -6.73 -20.58
CA ARG A 145 1.83 -6.44 -22.01
C ARG A 145 2.28 -5.04 -22.40
N ARG A 146 2.20 -4.06 -21.50
CA ARG A 146 2.67 -2.69 -21.73
C ARG A 146 4.19 -2.60 -21.80
N ALA A 147 4.90 -3.35 -20.94
CA ALA A 147 6.36 -3.45 -21.00
C ALA A 147 6.84 -4.01 -22.36
N ALA A 148 6.23 -5.10 -22.84
CA ALA A 148 6.58 -5.71 -24.12
C ALA A 148 6.38 -4.80 -25.34
N ARG A 149 5.32 -3.96 -25.35
CA ARG A 149 5.08 -2.98 -26.43
C ARG A 149 6.14 -1.87 -26.48
N ARG A 150 6.72 -1.52 -25.33
CA ARG A 150 7.73 -0.46 -25.23
C ARG A 150 9.11 -0.92 -25.73
N ASP A 151 9.45 -2.18 -25.50
CA ASP A 151 10.70 -2.77 -26.01
C ASP A 151 10.64 -3.01 -27.53
N GLY A 152 9.47 -3.42 -28.07
CA GLY A 152 9.26 -3.53 -29.52
C GLY A 152 9.38 -2.20 -30.27
N ALA A 153 9.05 -1.07 -29.63
CA ALA A 153 9.23 0.26 -30.21
C ALA A 153 10.69 0.75 -30.21
N ARG A 154 11.54 0.21 -29.31
CA ARG A 154 12.98 0.54 -29.25
C ARG A 154 13.85 -0.35 -30.14
N GLY A 155 13.42 -1.58 -30.43
CA GLY A 155 14.11 -2.50 -31.34
C GLY A 155 13.99 -2.17 -32.83
N GLY A 156 13.18 -1.17 -33.19
CA GLY A 156 12.96 -0.74 -34.59
C GLY A 156 13.79 0.47 -35.04
N ALA A 157 14.69 1.01 -34.20
CA ALA A 157 15.57 2.08 -34.63
C ALA A 157 16.72 1.50 -35.48
N PRO A 158 16.85 1.85 -36.77
CA PRO A 158 17.97 1.39 -37.59
C PRO A 158 19.29 1.88 -36.98
N PRO A 159 20.38 1.09 -37.08
CA PRO A 159 21.69 1.55 -36.61
C PRO A 159 22.04 2.83 -37.35
N ALA A 160 22.36 3.88 -36.57
CA ALA A 160 22.86 5.13 -37.09
C ALA A 160 24.12 4.81 -37.92
N ARG A 161 24.02 5.08 -39.23
CA ARG A 161 25.13 5.03 -40.17
C ARG A 161 25.93 6.31 -40.06
#